data_AF-A0A251UDW7-F1
#
_entry.id   AF-A0A251UDW7-F1
#
_cell.length_a   1.000
_cell.length_b   1.000
_cell.length_c   1.000
_cell.angle_alpha   90.00
_cell.angle_beta   90.00
_cell.angle_gamma   90.00
#
_symmetry.space_group_name_H-M   'P 1'
#
loop_
_entity.id
_entity.type
_entity.pdbx_description
1 polymer ?
#
loop_
_entity_poly.entity_id
_entity_poly.type
_entity_poly.pdbx_seq_one_letter_code
_entity_poly.pdbx_strand_id
1 'polypeptide(L)'
;MERSMSNYTNQTSPSPNPVTTNTRRERKLLFSVSDDNVMMKQVVDTHHPDGSDIGVDPLVNMVEEILRRASINATIDKDSTSALEHTDIVKLEAKSRQNNLVLMLNVFSHPIDKLAREMSFKTLSTAVDPHTRVISLLHTVGNYDWDAKMALILAAFALNYGEFRVLAQIYSSNQLAKPLELKSRFDALNRLIHLVLELTQCIIQFKKLPSRYVSSREPVMDRAIRKFPSAGYWNARVIIAIATQITNITSMGDEYWMSTAESWELASLAHKINYLLEFLRKELEECRRLIEERKEMEVRNSFNQLFDTVHVDNMKILKILLNSRDDPLPLFDGSTRRRVSLEVLRKKNVLLLISGIGIFRDEVSILDQIYSESRIQGSRIDALYDLVWLPIVDPYDEYTNALHAQFEDLKHSMPWYSVDHPSNIDHAIKKSIGDRWHFRSKPVLVVLDPQGRELSRNALHMMWIWGSTAFPFTIAREEALWRDETWRLELLVSGMDPTILDWVSSNFNFQSSYDRY
;
A
#
# COMPACT_ATOMS: atom_id res chain seq x y z
N MET A 1 -9.08 -21.22 -84.55
CA MET A 1 -10.27 -21.94 -84.07
C MET A 1 -10.82 -21.14 -82.91
N GLU A 2 -12.01 -20.56 -82.86
CA GLU A 2 -13.16 -20.41 -83.76
C GLU A 2 -13.97 -19.18 -83.27
N ARG A 3 -14.77 -18.62 -84.19
CA ARG A 3 -15.60 -17.41 -84.10
C ARG A 3 -16.54 -17.40 -82.88
N SER A 4 -16.90 -16.25 -82.32
CA SER A 4 -18.12 -15.45 -82.59
C SER A 4 -18.39 -14.64 -81.29
N MET A 5 -19.07 -13.50 -81.19
CA MET A 5 -19.87 -12.65 -82.06
C MET A 5 -19.92 -11.27 -81.37
N SER A 6 -19.92 -10.21 -82.16
CA SER A 6 -19.95 -8.82 -81.74
C SER A 6 -21.39 -8.26 -81.64
N ASN A 7 -21.57 -7.31 -80.72
CA ASN A 7 -22.38 -6.08 -80.83
C ASN A 7 -23.86 -6.04 -80.36
N TYR A 8 -24.03 -5.31 -79.24
CA TYR A 8 -24.71 -4.00 -79.08
C TYR A 8 -26.22 -3.80 -79.29
N THR A 9 -26.74 -2.90 -78.42
CA THR A 9 -28.00 -2.11 -78.38
C THR A 9 -29.22 -2.76 -77.71
N ASN A 10 -30.03 -2.10 -76.87
CA ASN A 10 -30.03 -0.76 -76.25
C ASN A 10 -31.14 -0.67 -75.17
N GLN A 11 -31.12 0.43 -74.40
CA GLN A 11 -32.18 1.04 -73.57
C GLN A 11 -32.12 0.77 -72.04
N THR A 12 -31.58 1.74 -71.30
CA THR A 12 -32.38 2.64 -70.43
C THR A 12 -31.57 3.83 -69.93
N SER A 13 -32.28 4.94 -69.73
CA SER A 13 -31.86 6.33 -69.55
C SER A 13 -31.20 6.66 -68.19
N PRO A 14 -30.62 7.87 -68.02
CA PRO A 14 -29.62 8.18 -67.00
C PRO A 14 -30.17 8.85 -65.75
N SER A 15 -29.45 8.72 -64.64
CA SER A 15 -29.57 9.54 -63.42
C SER A 15 -28.45 10.58 -63.36
N PRO A 16 -28.73 11.84 -62.96
CA PRO A 16 -27.70 12.77 -62.51
C PRO A 16 -27.74 12.98 -60.98
N ASN A 17 -26.54 13.21 -60.44
CA ASN A 17 -26.12 13.42 -59.06
C ASN A 17 -26.96 14.42 -58.21
N PRO A 18 -26.79 14.35 -56.87
CA PRO A 18 -26.77 15.55 -56.05
C PRO A 18 -25.42 15.73 -55.33
N VAL A 19 -25.01 17.01 -55.28
CA VAL A 19 -23.81 17.56 -54.66
C VAL A 19 -24.13 18.07 -53.24
N THR A 20 -23.11 18.06 -52.38
CA THR A 20 -22.91 18.85 -51.13
C THR A 20 -23.79 18.59 -49.90
N THR A 21 -23.20 17.98 -48.85
CA THR A 21 -23.48 18.33 -47.42
C THR A 21 -22.36 17.98 -46.42
N ASN A 22 -21.18 17.46 -46.80
CA ASN A 22 -20.22 16.93 -45.81
C ASN A 22 -19.12 17.87 -45.27
N THR A 23 -18.96 19.10 -45.78
CA THR A 23 -17.86 19.99 -45.34
C THR A 23 -18.13 20.83 -44.09
N ARG A 24 -19.31 20.73 -43.46
CA ARG A 24 -19.65 21.50 -42.24
C ARG A 24 -19.42 20.75 -40.92
N ARG A 25 -19.27 19.42 -40.96
CA ARG A 25 -19.00 18.59 -39.76
C ARG A 25 -17.52 18.52 -39.39
N GLU A 26 -16.62 18.58 -40.37
CA GLU A 26 -15.17 18.52 -40.11
C GLU A 26 -14.60 19.83 -39.54
N ARG A 27 -15.20 20.99 -39.84
CA ARG A 27 -14.76 22.27 -39.25
C ARG A 27 -15.11 22.44 -37.76
N LYS A 28 -16.04 21.65 -37.20
CA LYS A 28 -16.40 21.73 -35.77
C LYS A 28 -15.56 20.83 -34.86
N LEU A 29 -14.79 19.88 -35.43
CA LEU A 29 -13.86 19.03 -34.70
C LEU A 29 -12.42 19.57 -34.73
N LEU A 30 -12.15 20.61 -35.54
CA LEU A 30 -10.86 21.31 -35.62
C LEU A 30 -10.76 22.53 -34.67
N PHE A 31 -11.82 22.88 -33.95
CA PHE A 31 -11.76 23.77 -32.79
C PHE A 31 -11.67 22.90 -31.51
N SER A 32 -10.47 22.71 -30.96
CA SER A 32 -10.19 22.94 -29.52
C SER A 32 -8.82 22.45 -29.03
N VAL A 33 -7.96 21.76 -29.78
CA VAL A 33 -6.64 21.37 -29.19
C VAL A 33 -5.77 22.61 -28.90
N SER A 34 -5.89 23.64 -29.75
CA SER A 34 -5.24 24.94 -29.54
C SER A 34 -5.91 25.75 -28.41
N ASP A 35 -7.25 25.79 -28.38
CA ASP A 35 -7.99 26.57 -27.40
C ASP A 35 -7.95 25.95 -25.99
N ASP A 36 -7.95 24.62 -25.87
CA ASP A 36 -7.77 23.92 -24.59
C ASP A 36 -6.38 24.20 -24.00
N ASN A 37 -5.36 24.40 -24.84
CA ASN A 37 -4.00 24.72 -24.41
C ASN A 37 -3.88 26.20 -23.97
N VAL A 38 -4.57 27.13 -24.66
CA VAL A 38 -4.67 28.54 -24.24
C VAL A 38 -5.48 28.69 -22.95
N MET A 39 -6.61 27.98 -22.84
CA MET A 39 -7.44 27.93 -21.64
C MET A 39 -6.64 27.39 -20.45
N MET A 40 -5.92 26.28 -20.64
CA MET A 40 -5.11 25.70 -19.56
C MET A 40 -3.94 26.60 -19.17
N LYS A 41 -3.37 27.35 -20.11
CA LYS A 41 -2.35 28.34 -19.80
C LYS A 41 -2.89 29.42 -18.86
N GLN A 42 -4.06 29.97 -19.15
CA GLN A 42 -4.71 30.96 -18.26
C GLN A 42 -4.98 30.39 -16.86
N VAL A 43 -5.39 29.11 -16.77
CA VAL A 43 -5.58 28.42 -15.49
C VAL A 43 -4.27 28.32 -14.72
N VAL A 44 -3.17 27.91 -15.38
CA VAL A 44 -1.85 27.82 -14.75
C VAL A 44 -1.35 29.20 -14.33
N ASP A 45 -1.59 30.24 -15.14
CA ASP A 45 -1.23 31.63 -14.83
C ASP A 45 -1.97 32.17 -13.60
N THR A 46 -3.05 31.53 -13.12
CA THR A 46 -3.68 31.91 -11.84
C THR A 46 -2.92 31.39 -10.61
N HIS A 47 -1.97 30.48 -10.77
CA HIS A 47 -1.30 29.78 -9.67
C HIS A 47 -0.02 30.47 -9.22
N HIS A 48 -0.07 31.11 -8.06
CA HIS A 48 1.05 31.81 -7.43
C HIS A 48 1.13 31.43 -5.94
N PRO A 49 1.49 30.17 -5.61
CA PRO A 49 1.47 29.72 -4.23
C PRO A 49 2.50 30.49 -3.40
N ASP A 50 2.10 30.92 -2.20
CA ASP A 50 2.95 31.65 -1.25
C ASP A 50 3.94 30.74 -0.50
N GLY A 51 3.86 29.43 -0.74
CA GLY A 51 4.65 28.40 -0.06
C GLY A 51 4.07 27.97 1.30
N SER A 52 2.89 28.47 1.68
CA SER A 52 2.20 28.09 2.91
C SER A 52 1.62 26.69 2.78
N ASP A 53 2.24 25.71 3.43
CA ASP A 53 1.69 24.36 3.53
C ASP A 53 0.63 24.29 4.65
N ILE A 54 -0.63 24.51 4.27
CA ILE A 54 -1.76 24.47 5.21
C ILE A 54 -2.56 23.19 4.96
N GLY A 55 -2.70 22.36 6.01
CA GLY A 55 -3.49 21.13 5.94
C GLY A 55 -4.99 21.40 5.77
N VAL A 56 -5.56 20.98 4.65
CA VAL A 56 -6.98 21.20 4.32
C VAL A 56 -7.90 20.00 4.61
N ASP A 57 -7.35 18.91 5.14
CA ASP A 57 -8.12 17.71 5.51
C ASP A 57 -9.34 17.99 6.39
N PRO A 58 -9.21 18.78 7.48
CA PRO A 58 -10.35 18.98 8.37
C PRO A 58 -11.43 19.85 7.73
N LEU A 59 -11.06 20.73 6.79
CA LEU A 59 -11.99 21.51 5.99
C LEU A 59 -12.81 20.60 5.06
N VAL A 60 -12.16 19.68 4.34
CA VAL A 60 -12.86 18.75 3.44
C VAL A 60 -13.76 17.80 4.22
N ASN A 61 -13.32 17.30 5.38
CA ASN A 61 -14.17 16.47 6.25
C ASN A 61 -15.41 17.22 6.75
N MET A 62 -15.27 18.52 7.06
CA MET A 62 -16.41 19.36 7.43
C MET A 62 -17.39 19.52 6.26
N VAL A 63 -16.87 19.76 5.05
CA VAL A 63 -17.70 19.85 3.84
C VAL A 63 -18.42 18.54 3.57
N GLU A 64 -17.74 17.42 3.66
CA GLU A 64 -18.36 16.09 3.52
C GLU A 64 -19.48 15.90 4.53
N GLU A 65 -19.28 16.28 5.79
CA GLU A 65 -20.32 16.20 6.82
C GLU A 65 -21.50 17.15 6.55
N ILE A 66 -21.24 18.38 6.07
CA ILE A 66 -22.28 19.32 5.65
C ILE A 66 -23.09 18.72 4.50
N LEU A 67 -22.44 18.21 3.46
CA LEU A 67 -23.08 17.63 2.28
C LEU A 67 -23.83 16.33 2.63
N ARG A 68 -23.31 15.52 3.56
CA ARG A 68 -23.96 14.30 4.05
C ARG A 68 -25.23 14.61 4.85
N ARG A 69 -25.17 15.57 5.79
CA ARG A 69 -26.38 16.05 6.51
C ARG A 69 -27.35 16.72 5.54
N ALA A 70 -26.79 17.41 4.55
CA ALA A 70 -27.49 17.93 3.41
C ALA A 70 -27.81 16.85 2.34
N SER A 71 -27.81 15.55 2.66
CA SER A 71 -28.33 14.49 1.79
C SER A 71 -29.16 13.53 2.65
N ILE A 72 -30.47 13.71 2.67
CA ILE A 72 -31.42 13.01 3.55
C ILE A 72 -31.59 11.60 3.00
N ASN A 73 -30.79 10.69 3.57
CA ASN A 73 -31.27 9.38 4.02
C ASN A 73 -31.38 9.33 5.56
N ALA A 74 -31.19 10.44 6.28
CA ALA A 74 -31.28 10.50 7.75
C ALA A 74 -32.71 10.74 8.28
N THR A 75 -33.72 10.25 7.58
CA THR A 75 -35.09 10.11 8.11
C THR A 75 -35.58 8.71 7.78
N ILE A 76 -35.06 7.73 8.53
CA ILE A 76 -35.75 6.64 9.26
C ILE A 76 -34.61 5.88 9.93
N ASP A 77 -34.21 6.33 11.11
CA ASP A 77 -33.76 5.42 12.16
C ASP A 77 -34.08 6.08 13.50
N LYS A 78 -35.35 5.96 13.88
CA LYS A 78 -35.73 6.03 15.27
C LYS A 78 -35.27 4.70 15.87
N ASP A 79 -34.04 4.68 16.37
CA ASP A 79 -33.63 3.97 17.58
C ASP A 79 -32.11 3.82 17.58
N SER A 80 -31.45 4.71 18.31
CA SER A 80 -30.14 4.46 18.90
C SER A 80 -29.99 5.36 20.13
N THR A 81 -30.85 5.14 21.12
CA THR A 81 -30.44 5.29 22.51
C THR A 81 -29.43 4.19 22.81
N SER A 82 -28.15 4.52 22.84
CA SER A 82 -27.19 3.76 23.66
C SER A 82 -25.96 4.58 24.03
N ALA A 83 -25.75 4.58 25.35
CA ALA A 83 -24.46 4.68 26.03
C ALA A 83 -23.69 6.01 25.95
N LEU A 84 -24.13 6.92 26.83
CA LEU A 84 -23.20 7.67 27.66
C LEU A 84 -22.32 6.67 28.42
N GLU A 85 -20.99 6.75 28.25
CA GLU A 85 -19.92 6.52 29.24
C GLU A 85 -18.63 6.01 28.55
N HIS A 86 -17.48 6.49 29.03
CA HIS A 86 -16.08 6.20 28.66
C HIS A 86 -15.45 7.16 27.65
N THR A 87 -14.73 8.18 28.15
CA THR A 87 -13.24 8.29 28.12
C THR A 87 -12.77 9.74 28.22
N ASP A 88 -12.13 10.10 29.33
CA ASP A 88 -11.47 11.41 29.53
C ASP A 88 -10.21 11.60 28.65
N ILE A 89 -9.76 10.55 27.94
CA ILE A 89 -8.68 10.62 26.94
C ILE A 89 -9.18 11.19 25.60
N VAL A 90 -10.44 10.88 25.21
CA VAL A 90 -11.07 11.41 23.99
C VAL A 90 -11.34 12.91 24.10
N LYS A 91 -11.58 13.42 25.33
CA LYS A 91 -11.78 14.86 25.58
C LYS A 91 -10.54 15.69 25.29
N LEU A 92 -9.33 15.20 25.56
CA LEU A 92 -8.10 15.96 25.35
C LEU A 92 -7.74 16.05 23.85
N GLU A 93 -7.91 14.94 23.12
CA GLU A 93 -7.76 14.94 21.65
C GLU A 93 -8.87 15.70 20.94
N ALA A 94 -10.12 15.60 21.39
CA ALA A 94 -11.24 16.37 20.84
C ALA A 94 -11.04 17.88 21.06
N LYS A 95 -10.49 18.29 22.20
CA LYS A 95 -10.21 19.71 22.49
C LYS A 95 -9.03 20.25 21.69
N SER A 96 -8.00 19.44 21.44
CA SER A 96 -6.88 19.77 20.54
C SER A 96 -7.32 19.82 19.07
N ARG A 97 -8.13 18.84 18.60
CA ARG A 97 -8.79 18.86 17.29
C ARG A 97 -9.67 20.10 17.14
N GLN A 98 -10.46 20.45 18.16
CA GLN A 98 -11.32 21.62 18.16
C GLN A 98 -10.52 22.93 18.11
N ASN A 99 -9.43 23.05 18.87
CA ASN A 99 -8.59 24.26 18.85
C ASN A 99 -7.88 24.45 17.50
N ASN A 100 -7.35 23.37 16.90
CA ASN A 100 -6.76 23.42 15.56
C ASN A 100 -7.81 23.75 14.49
N LEU A 101 -9.01 23.18 14.59
CA LEU A 101 -10.15 23.53 13.74
C LEU A 101 -10.52 25.01 13.85
N VAL A 102 -10.58 25.57 15.07
CA VAL A 102 -10.91 26.98 15.30
C VAL A 102 -9.86 27.91 14.69
N LEU A 103 -8.57 27.60 14.85
CA LEU A 103 -7.49 28.39 14.24
C LEU A 103 -7.51 28.32 12.71
N MET A 104 -7.76 27.14 12.12
CA MET A 104 -7.90 27.00 10.67
C MET A 104 -9.15 27.67 10.11
N LEU A 105 -10.28 27.59 10.81
CA LEU A 105 -11.50 28.30 10.43
C LEU A 105 -11.29 29.81 10.43
N ASN A 106 -10.50 30.36 11.36
CA ASN A 106 -10.15 31.78 11.35
C ASN A 106 -9.29 32.16 10.13
N VAL A 107 -8.37 31.28 9.69
CA VAL A 107 -7.54 31.50 8.49
C VAL A 107 -8.37 31.39 7.21
N PHE A 108 -9.29 30.44 7.14
CA PHE A 108 -10.04 30.14 5.93
C PHE A 108 -11.41 30.82 5.83
N SER A 109 -11.97 31.34 6.92
CA SER A 109 -13.29 32.00 6.95
C SER A 109 -13.36 33.16 5.98
N HIS A 110 -12.40 34.09 6.02
CA HIS A 110 -12.44 35.23 5.11
C HIS A 110 -12.34 34.83 3.62
N PRO A 111 -11.40 33.96 3.19
CA PRO A 111 -11.39 33.40 1.84
C PRO A 111 -12.68 32.68 1.45
N ILE A 112 -13.22 31.83 2.33
CA ILE A 112 -14.44 31.05 2.09
C ILE A 112 -15.65 31.99 1.94
N ASP A 113 -15.83 32.96 2.82
CA ASP A 113 -16.94 33.92 2.78
C ASP A 113 -16.87 34.83 1.55
N LYS A 114 -15.64 35.18 1.11
CA LYS A 114 -15.43 35.93 -0.13
C LYS A 114 -15.83 35.09 -1.34
N LEU A 115 -15.39 33.83 -1.40
CA LEU A 115 -15.74 32.90 -2.48
C LEU A 115 -17.25 32.60 -2.50
N ALA A 116 -17.86 32.37 -1.35
CA ALA A 116 -19.28 32.06 -1.22
C ALA A 116 -20.14 33.22 -1.76
N ARG A 117 -19.80 34.46 -1.37
CA ARG A 117 -20.44 35.67 -1.92
C ARG A 117 -20.22 35.83 -3.42
N GLU A 118 -19.00 35.57 -3.89
CA GLU A 118 -18.67 35.65 -5.32
C GLU A 118 -19.45 34.62 -6.14
N MET A 119 -19.64 33.40 -5.62
CA MET A 119 -20.48 32.37 -6.23
C MET A 119 -21.95 32.79 -6.26
N SER A 120 -22.53 33.20 -5.13
CA SER A 120 -23.96 33.55 -5.04
C SER A 120 -24.33 34.80 -5.84
N PHE A 121 -23.45 35.81 -5.91
CA PHE A 121 -23.71 37.02 -6.69
C PHE A 121 -23.58 36.78 -8.20
N LYS A 122 -22.61 35.97 -8.62
CA LYS A 122 -22.32 35.74 -10.05
C LYS A 122 -23.18 34.64 -10.69
N THR A 123 -23.84 33.78 -9.92
CA THR A 123 -24.83 32.81 -10.44
C THR A 123 -26.12 33.48 -10.92
N LEU A 124 -26.45 34.67 -10.41
CA LEU A 124 -27.63 35.45 -10.81
C LEU A 124 -27.44 36.20 -12.14
N SER A 125 -26.21 36.32 -12.64
CA SER A 125 -25.91 37.06 -13.86
C SER A 125 -25.58 36.09 -15.02
N THR A 126 -26.61 35.72 -15.78
CA THR A 126 -26.53 34.79 -16.93
C THR A 126 -25.67 35.31 -18.09
N ALA A 127 -25.28 36.59 -18.07
CA ALA A 127 -24.54 37.26 -19.14
C ALA A 127 -23.03 36.98 -19.14
N VAL A 128 -22.45 36.50 -18.03
CA VAL A 128 -21.00 36.24 -17.94
C VAL A 128 -20.67 34.82 -18.39
N ASP A 129 -19.63 34.68 -19.20
CA ASP A 129 -19.11 33.39 -19.65
C ASP A 129 -18.64 32.52 -18.46
N PRO A 130 -19.00 31.22 -18.41
CA PRO A 130 -18.62 30.34 -17.30
C PRO A 130 -17.11 30.16 -17.10
N HIS A 131 -16.29 30.23 -18.17
CA HIS A 131 -14.84 30.11 -18.05
C HIS A 131 -14.26 31.32 -17.32
N THR A 132 -14.71 32.53 -17.66
CA THR A 132 -14.32 33.78 -16.97
C THR A 132 -14.63 33.73 -15.46
N ARG A 133 -15.77 33.12 -15.08
CA ARG A 133 -16.11 32.91 -13.66
C ARG A 133 -15.13 31.99 -12.94
N VAL A 134 -14.76 30.86 -13.57
CA VAL A 134 -13.80 29.93 -12.98
C VAL A 134 -12.43 30.59 -12.77
N ILE A 135 -11.94 31.33 -13.78
CA ILE A 135 -10.66 32.04 -13.68
C ILE A 135 -10.69 33.08 -12.53
N SER A 136 -11.78 33.82 -12.37
CA SER A 136 -11.95 34.76 -11.25
C SER A 136 -11.88 34.08 -9.88
N LEU A 137 -12.55 32.93 -9.70
CA LEU A 137 -12.47 32.16 -8.46
C LEU A 137 -11.04 31.67 -8.20
N LEU A 138 -10.38 31.14 -9.23
CA LEU A 138 -9.00 30.65 -9.12
C LEU A 138 -8.01 31.77 -8.77
N HIS A 139 -8.20 32.99 -9.28
CA HIS A 139 -7.42 34.16 -8.85
C HIS A 139 -7.64 34.51 -7.38
N THR A 140 -8.87 34.44 -6.87
CA THR A 140 -9.17 34.71 -5.46
C THR A 140 -8.43 33.75 -4.53
N VAL A 141 -8.22 32.50 -4.95
CA VAL A 141 -7.42 31.49 -4.22
C VAL A 141 -6.03 31.28 -4.81
N GLY A 142 -5.51 32.21 -5.61
CA GLY A 142 -4.27 32.05 -6.38
C GLY A 142 -3.05 31.68 -5.54
N ASN A 143 -3.02 32.21 -4.31
CA ASN A 143 -1.96 32.06 -3.30
C ASN A 143 -1.85 30.66 -2.70
N TYR A 144 -2.82 29.79 -2.94
CA TYR A 144 -2.85 28.43 -2.40
C TYR A 144 -2.39 27.40 -3.44
N ASP A 145 -1.92 26.24 -2.94
CA ASP A 145 -1.70 25.05 -3.76
C ASP A 145 -3.02 24.45 -4.25
N TRP A 146 -2.96 23.60 -5.29
CA TRP A 146 -4.14 23.06 -5.96
C TRP A 146 -5.08 22.26 -5.04
N ASP A 147 -4.52 21.53 -4.07
CA ASP A 147 -5.28 20.83 -3.02
C ASP A 147 -6.12 21.81 -2.20
N ALA A 148 -5.50 22.90 -1.73
CA ALA A 148 -6.16 23.90 -0.91
C ALA A 148 -7.15 24.76 -1.71
N LYS A 149 -6.83 25.11 -2.97
CA LYS A 149 -7.77 25.78 -3.88
C LYS A 149 -9.07 25.01 -4.03
N MET A 150 -8.97 23.70 -4.31
CA MET A 150 -10.14 22.86 -4.50
C MET A 150 -10.94 22.71 -3.21
N ALA A 151 -10.26 22.52 -2.07
CA ALA A 151 -10.91 22.46 -0.77
C ALA A 151 -11.66 23.75 -0.41
N LEU A 152 -11.08 24.93 -0.67
CA LEU A 152 -11.68 26.23 -0.38
C LEU A 152 -12.89 26.52 -1.26
N ILE A 153 -12.79 26.25 -2.57
CA ILE A 153 -13.90 26.41 -3.51
C ILE A 153 -15.05 25.45 -3.14
N LEU A 154 -14.73 24.21 -2.78
CA LEU A 154 -15.70 23.22 -2.33
C LEU A 154 -16.37 23.62 -1.00
N ALA A 155 -15.62 24.20 -0.06
CA ALA A 155 -16.17 24.71 1.19
C ALA A 155 -17.10 25.90 1.00
N ALA A 156 -16.72 26.86 0.15
CA ALA A 156 -17.58 27.98 -0.21
C ALA A 156 -18.89 27.52 -0.87
N PHE A 157 -18.82 26.50 -1.72
CA PHE A 157 -20.00 25.87 -2.29
C PHE A 157 -20.88 25.20 -1.23
N ALA A 158 -20.29 24.45 -0.29
CA ALA A 158 -21.04 23.75 0.75
C ALA A 158 -21.83 24.69 1.67
N LEU A 159 -21.28 25.87 2.00
CA LEU A 159 -21.98 26.91 2.76
C LEU A 159 -23.25 27.35 2.04
N ASN A 160 -23.12 27.68 0.75
CA ASN A 160 -24.25 28.09 -0.09
C ASN A 160 -25.26 26.93 -0.26
N TYR A 161 -24.78 25.70 -0.49
CA TYR A 161 -25.61 24.52 -0.69
C TYR A 161 -26.51 24.20 0.51
N GLY A 162 -25.99 24.36 1.73
CA GLY A 162 -26.74 24.12 2.97
C GLY A 162 -28.01 24.97 3.06
N GLU A 163 -27.92 26.26 2.74
CA GLU A 163 -29.06 27.19 2.74
C GLU A 163 -30.10 26.80 1.68
N PHE A 164 -29.66 26.46 0.47
CA PHE A 164 -30.55 26.09 -0.63
C PHE A 164 -31.32 24.80 -0.39
N ARG A 165 -30.70 23.84 0.29
CA ARG A 165 -31.36 22.57 0.54
C ARG A 165 -32.52 22.69 1.53
N VAL A 166 -32.38 23.54 2.55
CA VAL A 166 -33.48 23.85 3.47
C VAL A 166 -34.68 24.38 2.68
N LEU A 167 -34.43 25.26 1.70
CA LEU A 167 -35.47 25.77 0.79
C LEU A 167 -36.08 24.66 -0.08
N ALA A 168 -35.26 23.81 -0.71
CA ALA A 168 -35.74 22.69 -1.54
C ALA A 168 -36.60 21.68 -0.75
N GLN A 169 -36.29 21.45 0.53
CA GLN A 169 -37.06 20.56 1.41
C GLN A 169 -38.48 21.11 1.67
N ILE A 170 -38.62 22.43 1.80
CA ILE A 170 -39.91 23.12 1.94
C ILE A 170 -40.75 22.97 0.66
N TYR A 171 -40.14 23.10 -0.53
CA TYR A 171 -40.82 22.88 -1.81
C TYR A 171 -41.28 21.43 -2.00
N SER A 172 -40.48 20.45 -1.58
CA SER A 172 -40.83 19.02 -1.72
C SER A 172 -41.98 18.57 -0.81
N SER A 173 -42.21 19.28 0.30
CA SER A 173 -43.27 18.98 1.27
C SER A 173 -44.62 19.57 0.85
N ASN A 174 -44.63 20.57 -0.04
CA ASN A 174 -45.84 21.16 -0.59
C ASN A 174 -46.26 20.41 -1.86
N GLN A 175 -47.33 19.62 -1.73
CA GLN A 175 -47.86 18.74 -2.76
C GLN A 175 -48.26 19.50 -4.04
N LEU A 176 -47.72 19.09 -5.20
CA LEU A 176 -48.37 19.05 -6.53
C LEU A 176 -47.46 18.33 -7.57
N ALA A 177 -47.83 17.10 -7.94
CA ALA A 177 -47.58 16.31 -9.17
C ALA A 177 -46.24 16.28 -9.98
N LYS A 178 -45.20 17.10 -9.74
CA LYS A 178 -43.88 17.04 -10.45
C LYS A 178 -42.66 16.41 -9.69
N PRO A 179 -42.81 15.58 -8.64
CA PRO A 179 -41.69 15.24 -7.76
C PRO A 179 -40.64 14.28 -8.36
N LEU A 180 -41.00 13.44 -9.33
CA LEU A 180 -40.11 12.41 -9.87
C LEU A 180 -38.99 12.99 -10.76
N GLU A 181 -39.31 13.98 -11.62
CA GLU A 181 -38.32 14.63 -12.48
C GLU A 181 -37.36 15.51 -11.65
N LEU A 182 -37.89 16.26 -10.68
CA LEU A 182 -37.09 17.05 -9.74
C LEU A 182 -36.14 16.15 -8.94
N LYS A 183 -36.62 15.00 -8.45
CA LYS A 183 -35.79 14.01 -7.75
C LYS A 183 -34.64 13.50 -8.62
N SER A 184 -34.91 13.09 -9.86
CA SER A 184 -33.86 12.63 -10.77
C SER A 184 -32.81 13.71 -11.07
N ARG A 185 -33.23 14.99 -11.15
CA ARG A 185 -32.30 16.12 -11.30
C ARG A 185 -31.42 16.30 -10.07
N PHE A 186 -31.99 16.26 -8.86
CA PHE A 186 -31.21 16.32 -7.62
C PHE A 186 -30.24 15.13 -7.51
N ASP A 187 -30.66 13.93 -7.91
CA ASP A 187 -29.79 12.74 -7.91
C ASP A 187 -28.59 12.92 -8.86
N ALA A 188 -28.79 13.51 -10.05
CA ALA A 188 -27.70 13.80 -10.98
C ALA A 188 -26.72 14.86 -10.44
N LEU A 189 -27.24 15.91 -9.78
CA LEU A 189 -26.41 16.92 -9.13
C LEU A 189 -25.63 16.34 -7.94
N ASN A 190 -26.27 15.50 -7.11
CA ASN A 190 -25.61 14.84 -5.98
C ASN A 190 -24.48 13.93 -6.43
N ARG A 191 -24.66 13.21 -7.56
CA ARG A 191 -23.57 12.43 -8.18
C ARG A 191 -22.38 13.31 -8.56
N LEU A 192 -22.63 14.48 -9.16
CA LEU A 192 -21.56 15.42 -9.52
C LEU A 192 -20.87 16.02 -8.29
N ILE A 193 -21.62 16.36 -7.23
CA ILE A 193 -21.06 16.83 -5.95
C ILE A 193 -20.15 15.76 -5.36
N HIS A 194 -20.57 14.49 -5.39
CA HIS A 194 -19.76 13.38 -4.90
C HIS A 194 -18.46 13.23 -5.71
N LEU A 195 -18.53 13.27 -7.05
CA LEU A 195 -17.35 13.20 -7.91
C LEU A 195 -16.35 14.35 -7.66
N VAL A 196 -16.86 15.57 -7.40
CA VAL A 196 -16.04 16.74 -7.03
C VAL A 196 -15.36 16.54 -5.68
N LEU A 197 -16.07 16.00 -4.70
CA LEU A 197 -15.52 15.67 -3.38
C LEU A 197 -14.43 14.59 -3.49
N GLU A 198 -14.71 13.49 -4.19
CA GLU A 198 -13.75 12.39 -4.39
C GLU A 198 -12.48 12.86 -5.11
N LEU A 199 -12.60 13.71 -6.13
CA LEU A 199 -11.46 14.30 -6.83
C LEU A 199 -10.61 15.18 -5.92
N THR A 200 -11.26 15.99 -5.08
CA THR A 200 -10.57 16.86 -4.11
C THR A 200 -9.80 16.01 -3.08
N GLN A 201 -10.45 14.98 -2.53
CA GLN A 201 -9.82 14.03 -1.61
C GLN A 201 -8.66 13.28 -2.27
N CYS A 202 -8.80 12.86 -3.53
CA CYS A 202 -7.75 12.17 -4.26
C CYS A 202 -6.47 13.03 -4.40
N ILE A 203 -6.61 14.32 -4.73
CA ILE A 203 -5.47 15.24 -4.83
C ILE A 203 -4.82 15.49 -3.46
N ILE A 204 -5.61 15.63 -2.39
CA ILE A 204 -5.09 15.76 -1.03
C ILE A 204 -4.27 14.52 -0.63
N GLN A 205 -4.68 13.31 -1.05
CA GLN A 205 -3.94 12.08 -0.77
C GLN A 205 -2.54 12.07 -1.40
N PHE A 206 -2.32 12.72 -2.55
CA PHE A 206 -0.98 12.86 -3.13
C PHE A 206 -0.03 13.66 -2.23
N LYS A 207 -0.54 14.70 -1.57
CA LYS A 207 0.26 15.53 -0.64
C LYS A 207 0.64 14.78 0.64
N LYS A 208 -0.18 13.81 1.05
CA LYS A 208 0.08 12.93 2.19
C LYS A 208 1.14 11.85 1.92
N LEU A 209 1.56 11.67 0.68
CA LEU A 209 2.54 10.64 0.35
C LEU A 209 3.90 10.99 1.00
N PRO A 210 4.59 10.03 1.65
CA PRO A 210 5.89 10.28 2.25
C PRO A 210 6.93 10.72 1.22
N SER A 211 7.37 11.98 1.31
CA SER A 211 8.36 12.58 0.40
C SER A 211 9.71 11.85 0.37
N ARG A 212 10.02 11.10 1.43
CA ARG A 212 11.22 10.25 1.53
C ARG A 212 11.25 9.14 0.49
N TYR A 213 10.09 8.65 0.05
CA TYR A 213 9.99 7.54 -0.90
C TYR A 213 9.59 7.99 -2.29
N VAL A 214 8.72 8.99 -2.40
CA VAL A 214 8.25 9.51 -3.69
C VAL A 214 8.50 11.00 -3.74
N SER A 215 9.38 11.40 -4.65
CA SER A 215 9.67 12.82 -4.91
C SER A 215 8.82 13.32 -6.08
N SER A 216 8.68 14.64 -6.19
CA SER A 216 8.00 15.31 -7.31
C SER A 216 8.61 15.03 -8.69
N ARG A 217 9.82 14.44 -8.74
CA ARG A 217 10.55 14.12 -9.99
C ARG A 217 10.30 12.70 -10.48
N GLU A 218 9.64 11.85 -9.69
CA GLU A 218 9.25 10.51 -10.13
C GLU A 218 8.25 10.62 -11.29
N PRO A 219 8.36 9.80 -12.34
CA PRO A 219 7.53 9.95 -13.55
C PRO A 219 6.03 9.81 -13.26
N VAL A 220 5.65 8.98 -12.27
CA VAL A 220 4.27 8.77 -11.81
C VAL A 220 3.72 10.06 -11.16
N MET A 221 4.51 10.63 -10.24
CA MET A 221 4.16 11.87 -9.55
C MET A 221 4.11 13.06 -10.51
N ASP A 222 5.09 13.18 -11.41
CA ASP A 222 5.17 14.23 -12.42
C ASP A 222 3.99 14.19 -13.41
N ARG A 223 3.54 12.99 -13.82
CA ARG A 223 2.29 12.82 -14.58
C ARG A 223 1.06 13.30 -13.81
N ALA A 224 0.96 12.98 -12.52
CA ALA A 224 -0.15 13.43 -11.68
C ALA A 224 -0.17 14.96 -11.49
N ILE A 225 0.98 15.55 -11.13
CA ILE A 225 1.12 17.00 -10.90
C ILE A 225 0.72 17.81 -12.13
N ARG A 226 1.10 17.36 -13.35
CA ARG A 226 0.66 18.00 -14.60
C ARG A 226 -0.85 18.03 -14.81
N LYS A 227 -1.61 17.15 -14.15
CA LYS A 227 -3.07 17.09 -14.24
C LYS A 227 -3.77 17.88 -13.13
N PHE A 228 -3.07 18.34 -12.09
CA PHE A 228 -3.67 19.10 -11.00
C PHE A 228 -4.33 20.42 -11.45
N PRO A 229 -3.72 21.24 -12.33
CA PRO A 229 -4.39 22.44 -12.84
C PRO A 229 -5.69 22.13 -13.59
N SER A 230 -5.67 21.09 -14.41
CA SER A 230 -6.85 20.61 -15.12
C SER A 230 -7.93 20.15 -14.15
N ALA A 231 -7.56 19.38 -13.13
CA ALA A 231 -8.49 18.93 -12.10
C ALA A 231 -9.10 20.11 -11.33
N GLY A 232 -8.30 21.09 -10.91
CA GLY A 232 -8.74 22.30 -10.25
C GLY A 232 -9.76 23.10 -11.08
N TYR A 233 -9.47 23.29 -12.36
CA TYR A 233 -10.37 23.96 -13.29
C TYR A 233 -11.72 23.24 -13.45
N TRP A 234 -11.70 21.95 -13.76
CA TRP A 234 -12.94 21.20 -13.99
C TRP A 234 -13.77 21.05 -12.72
N ASN A 235 -13.13 20.92 -11.56
CA ASN A 235 -13.78 20.92 -10.26
C ASN A 235 -14.54 22.24 -10.00
N ALA A 236 -13.87 23.38 -10.15
CA ALA A 236 -14.51 24.69 -10.02
C ALA A 236 -15.62 24.92 -11.07
N ARG A 237 -15.41 24.46 -12.30
CA ARG A 237 -16.41 24.55 -13.39
C ARG A 237 -17.68 23.77 -13.08
N VAL A 238 -17.54 22.58 -12.49
CA VAL A 238 -18.67 21.75 -12.04
C VAL A 238 -19.39 22.39 -10.87
N ILE A 239 -18.65 22.89 -9.88
CA ILE A 239 -19.22 23.60 -8.73
C ILE A 239 -20.09 24.79 -9.21
N ILE A 240 -19.57 25.61 -10.13
CA ILE A 240 -20.34 26.73 -10.70
C ILE A 240 -21.57 26.21 -11.45
N ALA A 241 -21.44 25.16 -12.26
CA ALA A 241 -22.58 24.59 -12.99
C ALA A 241 -23.68 24.09 -12.04
N ILE A 242 -23.32 23.40 -10.97
CA ILE A 242 -24.26 22.94 -9.93
C ILE A 242 -24.91 24.15 -9.25
N ALA A 243 -24.13 25.15 -8.84
CA ALA A 243 -24.65 26.35 -8.17
C ALA A 243 -25.64 27.14 -9.06
N THR A 244 -25.34 27.27 -10.36
CA THR A 244 -26.26 27.88 -11.34
C THR A 244 -27.54 27.08 -11.48
N GLN A 245 -27.46 25.75 -11.58
CA GLN A 245 -28.64 24.89 -11.68
C GLN A 245 -29.52 24.96 -10.43
N ILE A 246 -28.91 24.96 -9.24
CA ILE A 246 -29.64 25.14 -7.98
C ILE A 246 -30.34 26.51 -7.95
N THR A 247 -29.62 27.58 -8.32
CA THR A 247 -30.19 28.94 -8.37
C THR A 247 -31.36 29.04 -9.35
N ASN A 248 -31.28 28.41 -10.52
CA ASN A 248 -32.35 28.38 -11.51
C ASN A 248 -33.59 27.62 -10.99
N ILE A 249 -33.38 26.47 -10.33
CA ILE A 249 -34.46 25.70 -9.70
C ILE A 249 -35.16 26.53 -8.60
N THR A 250 -34.40 27.28 -7.80
CA THR A 250 -34.96 28.08 -6.70
C THR A 250 -35.64 29.37 -7.17
N SER A 251 -35.12 30.03 -8.21
CA SER A 251 -35.60 31.35 -8.65
C SER A 251 -36.81 31.30 -9.61
N MET A 252 -36.91 30.28 -10.48
CA MET A 252 -37.91 30.24 -11.55
C MET A 252 -39.08 29.27 -11.28
N GLY A 253 -39.02 28.48 -10.20
CA GLY A 253 -40.11 27.56 -9.84
C GLY A 253 -40.52 26.59 -10.97
N ASP A 254 -41.80 26.17 -10.95
CA ASP A 254 -42.40 25.11 -11.77
C ASP A 254 -42.35 25.30 -13.31
N GLU A 255 -41.89 26.45 -13.81
CA GLU A 255 -41.80 26.77 -15.25
C GLU A 255 -40.42 26.49 -15.86
N TYR A 256 -39.43 26.07 -15.06
CA TYR A 256 -38.08 25.77 -15.56
C TYR A 256 -37.96 24.37 -16.20
N TRP A 257 -38.12 24.33 -17.52
CA TRP A 257 -37.70 23.20 -18.33
C TRP A 257 -36.20 23.32 -18.63
N MET A 258 -35.39 22.41 -18.05
CA MET A 258 -33.97 22.32 -18.41
C MET A 258 -33.84 22.10 -19.92
N SER A 259 -33.06 22.96 -20.57
CA SER A 259 -32.75 22.76 -21.99
C SER A 259 -31.96 21.45 -22.18
N THR A 260 -32.14 20.79 -23.32
CA THR A 260 -31.36 19.60 -23.69
C THR A 260 -29.85 19.89 -23.72
N ALA A 261 -29.48 21.16 -23.98
CA ALA A 261 -28.11 21.64 -23.92
C ALA A 261 -27.51 21.59 -22.50
N GLU A 262 -28.23 22.06 -21.49
CA GLU A 262 -27.76 22.05 -20.10
C GLU A 262 -27.60 20.63 -19.52
N SER A 263 -28.51 19.72 -19.89
CA SER A 263 -28.41 18.31 -19.50
C SER A 263 -27.17 17.64 -20.12
N TRP A 264 -26.89 17.93 -21.39
CA TRP A 264 -25.68 17.47 -22.07
C TRP A 264 -24.40 18.07 -21.46
N GLU A 265 -24.43 19.34 -21.05
CA GLU A 265 -23.29 19.98 -20.38
C GLU A 265 -22.96 19.26 -19.05
N LEU A 266 -23.95 18.99 -18.20
CA LEU A 266 -23.73 18.28 -16.93
C LEU A 266 -23.19 16.86 -17.15
N ALA A 267 -23.72 16.13 -18.13
CA ALA A 267 -23.23 14.80 -18.47
C ALA A 267 -21.77 14.85 -18.99
N SER A 268 -21.44 15.83 -19.83
CA SER A 268 -20.08 16.02 -20.33
C SER A 268 -19.09 16.36 -19.22
N LEU A 269 -19.53 17.18 -18.25
CA LEU A 269 -18.75 17.55 -17.08
C LEU A 269 -18.54 16.35 -16.14
N ALA A 270 -19.56 15.52 -15.93
CA ALA A 270 -19.46 14.28 -15.17
C ALA A 270 -18.40 13.36 -15.77
N HIS A 271 -18.45 13.17 -17.10
CA HIS A 271 -17.48 12.34 -17.82
C HIS A 271 -16.05 12.88 -17.68
N LYS A 272 -15.85 14.20 -17.79
CA LYS A 272 -14.54 14.84 -17.65
C LYS A 272 -13.95 14.69 -16.25
N ILE A 273 -14.74 14.90 -15.19
CA ILE A 273 -14.26 14.70 -13.81
C ILE A 273 -13.97 13.23 -13.55
N ASN A 274 -14.86 12.32 -13.98
CA ASN A 274 -14.66 10.89 -13.76
C ASN A 274 -13.37 10.40 -14.44
N TYR A 275 -13.10 10.82 -15.68
CA TYR A 275 -11.85 10.52 -16.38
C TYR A 275 -10.61 11.00 -15.60
N LEU A 276 -10.64 12.23 -15.07
CA LEU A 276 -9.53 12.77 -14.28
C LEU A 276 -9.36 12.03 -12.95
N LEU A 277 -10.46 11.68 -12.28
CA LEU A 277 -10.46 10.93 -11.03
C LEU A 277 -9.89 9.53 -11.23
N GLU A 278 -10.34 8.79 -12.26
CA GLU A 278 -9.80 7.47 -12.60
C GLU A 278 -8.31 7.52 -12.92
N PHE A 279 -7.88 8.50 -13.71
CA PHE A 279 -6.48 8.72 -14.02
C PHE A 279 -5.65 8.98 -12.76
N LEU A 280 -6.07 9.91 -11.90
CA LEU A 280 -5.34 10.27 -10.68
C LEU A 280 -5.35 9.14 -9.65
N ARG A 281 -6.44 8.38 -9.53
CA ARG A 281 -6.51 7.17 -8.68
C ARG A 281 -5.49 6.13 -9.12
N LYS A 282 -5.36 5.90 -10.43
CA LYS A 282 -4.37 4.96 -10.98
C LYS A 282 -2.94 5.40 -10.67
N GLU A 283 -2.62 6.67 -10.89
CA GLU A 283 -1.29 7.20 -10.56
C GLU A 283 -1.01 7.17 -9.04
N LEU A 284 -2.03 7.39 -8.21
CA LEU A 284 -1.90 7.31 -6.75
C LEU A 284 -1.59 5.88 -6.28
N GLU A 285 -2.26 4.90 -6.85
CA GLU A 285 -2.02 3.48 -6.52
C GLU A 285 -0.62 3.04 -6.93
N GLU A 286 -0.18 3.49 -8.11
CA GLU A 286 1.19 3.25 -8.57
C GLU A 286 2.24 3.91 -7.64
N CYS A 287 1.97 5.12 -7.16
CA CYS A 287 2.82 5.76 -6.14
C CYS A 287 2.87 4.92 -4.85
N ARG A 288 1.73 4.39 -4.37
CA ARG A 288 1.68 3.54 -3.16
C ARG A 288 2.48 2.25 -3.35
N ARG A 289 2.35 1.61 -4.51
CA ARG A 289 3.14 0.42 -4.88
C ARG A 289 4.64 0.71 -4.82
N LEU A 290 5.08 1.80 -5.44
CA LEU A 290 6.49 2.23 -5.42
C LEU A 290 7.00 2.53 -4.01
N ILE A 291 6.17 3.14 -3.16
CA ILE A 291 6.51 3.39 -1.76
C ILE A 291 6.77 2.07 -1.04
N GLU A 292 5.89 1.09 -1.22
CA GLU A 292 6.03 -0.20 -0.56
C GLU A 292 7.27 -0.96 -1.03
N GLU A 293 7.53 -0.98 -2.34
CA GLU A 293 8.75 -1.56 -2.90
C GLU A 293 10.03 -0.91 -2.36
N ARG A 294 10.04 0.43 -2.20
CA ARG A 294 11.18 1.14 -1.62
C ARG A 294 11.37 0.86 -0.15
N LYS A 295 10.29 0.79 0.65
CA LYS A 295 10.37 0.38 2.06
C LYS A 295 10.94 -1.02 2.20
N GLU A 296 10.42 -1.97 1.42
CA GLU A 296 10.93 -3.34 1.43
C GLU A 296 12.42 -3.38 1.06
N MET A 297 12.82 -2.60 0.06
CA MET A 297 14.23 -2.49 -0.34
C MET A 297 15.11 -1.87 0.75
N GLU A 298 14.62 -0.84 1.45
CA GLU A 298 15.31 -0.22 2.57
C GLU A 298 15.52 -1.20 3.72
N VAL A 299 14.49 -1.97 4.07
CA VAL A 299 14.60 -3.03 5.10
C VAL A 299 15.60 -4.10 4.66
N ARG A 300 15.52 -4.58 3.41
CA ARG A 300 16.45 -5.57 2.87
C ARG A 300 17.89 -5.09 2.88
N ASN A 301 18.14 -3.85 2.46
CA ASN A 301 19.47 -3.25 2.45
C ASN A 301 20.00 -3.06 3.87
N SER A 302 19.16 -2.57 4.78
CA SER A 302 19.51 -2.42 6.20
C SER A 302 19.83 -3.76 6.85
N PHE A 303 19.06 -4.81 6.52
CA PHE A 303 19.28 -6.17 6.97
C PHE A 303 20.61 -6.72 6.43
N ASN A 304 20.93 -6.50 5.16
CA ASN A 304 22.19 -6.96 4.60
C ASN A 304 23.40 -6.24 5.20
N GLN A 305 23.32 -4.91 5.31
CA GLN A 305 24.37 -4.09 5.91
C GLN A 305 24.64 -4.47 7.37
N LEU A 306 23.64 -5.01 8.07
CA LEU A 306 23.77 -5.47 9.44
C LEU A 306 24.82 -6.56 9.59
N PHE A 307 25.01 -7.46 8.62
CA PHE A 307 25.99 -8.54 8.70
C PHE A 307 27.36 -8.15 8.12
N ASP A 308 27.42 -7.07 7.33
CA ASP A 308 28.67 -6.58 6.73
C ASP A 308 29.38 -5.58 7.67
N THR A 309 28.68 -5.07 8.69
CA THR A 309 29.22 -4.15 9.69
C THR A 309 29.78 -4.90 10.91
N VAL A 310 30.88 -4.40 11.46
CA VAL A 310 31.47 -4.96 12.68
C VAL A 310 30.72 -4.40 13.90
N HIS A 311 30.19 -5.29 14.75
CA HIS A 311 29.52 -4.91 16.00
C HIS A 311 30.38 -5.22 17.22
N VAL A 312 30.06 -4.57 18.35
CA VAL A 312 30.68 -4.83 19.66
C VAL A 312 30.32 -6.23 20.17
N ASP A 313 29.07 -6.65 19.94
CA ASP A 313 28.55 -7.99 20.21
C ASP A 313 27.39 -8.30 19.24
N ASN A 314 26.96 -9.57 19.25
CA ASN A 314 25.88 -10.12 18.43
C ASN A 314 24.47 -9.56 18.76
N MET A 315 24.31 -8.65 19.73
CA MET A 315 22.98 -8.31 20.24
C MET A 315 22.15 -7.45 19.29
N LYS A 316 22.80 -6.58 18.52
CA LYS A 316 22.08 -5.75 17.53
C LYS A 316 21.39 -6.63 16.48
N ILE A 317 22.07 -7.69 16.05
CA ILE A 317 21.57 -8.66 15.08
C ILE A 317 20.44 -9.49 15.67
N LEU A 318 20.64 -10.09 16.84
CA LEU A 318 19.63 -10.93 17.48
C LEU A 318 18.35 -10.14 17.81
N LYS A 319 18.47 -8.88 18.25
CA LYS A 319 17.30 -8.02 18.52
C LYS A 319 16.49 -7.69 17.28
N ILE A 320 17.14 -7.53 16.11
CA ILE A 320 16.46 -7.26 14.84
C ILE A 320 15.83 -8.54 14.28
N LEU A 321 16.52 -9.68 14.34
CA LEU A 321 16.00 -10.96 13.84
C LEU A 321 14.77 -11.45 14.61
N LEU A 322 14.75 -11.23 15.92
CA LEU A 322 13.77 -11.81 16.84
C LEU A 322 12.73 -10.78 17.33
N ASN A 323 12.66 -9.63 16.66
CA ASN A 323 11.85 -8.44 16.99
C ASN A 323 11.71 -8.19 18.52
N SER A 324 12.85 -8.13 19.21
CA SER A 324 12.90 -7.99 20.67
C SER A 324 12.48 -6.60 21.19
N ARG A 325 11.99 -5.70 20.33
CA ARG A 325 11.57 -4.35 20.76
C ARG A 325 10.28 -4.38 21.57
N ASP A 326 9.40 -5.33 21.29
CA ASP A 326 8.07 -5.40 21.90
C ASP A 326 7.98 -6.45 23.02
N ASP A 327 8.94 -7.38 23.07
CA ASP A 327 8.95 -8.50 24.02
C ASP A 327 10.28 -8.58 24.80
N PRO A 328 10.26 -8.44 26.15
CA PRO A 328 11.48 -8.52 26.97
C PRO A 328 12.06 -9.94 27.08
N LEU A 329 11.26 -10.99 26.81
CA LEU A 329 11.65 -12.40 26.92
C LEU A 329 11.27 -13.18 25.64
N PRO A 330 11.87 -12.85 24.48
CA PRO A 330 11.45 -13.37 23.18
C PRO A 330 11.89 -14.82 22.91
N LEU A 331 12.73 -15.39 23.77
CA LEU A 331 13.22 -16.75 23.64
C LEU A 331 12.52 -17.69 24.61
N PHE A 332 12.32 -18.92 24.16
CA PHE A 332 11.98 -20.09 24.96
C PHE A 332 13.21 -20.99 25.09
N ASP A 333 13.60 -21.33 26.31
CA ASP A 333 14.67 -22.28 26.60
C ASP A 333 14.10 -23.71 26.64
N GLY A 334 14.48 -24.53 25.67
CA GLY A 334 14.06 -25.93 25.57
C GLY A 334 14.49 -26.80 26.76
N SER A 335 15.59 -26.48 27.43
CA SER A 335 16.12 -27.25 28.55
C SER A 335 15.36 -26.98 29.86
N THR A 336 15.12 -25.71 30.18
CA THR A 336 14.43 -25.29 31.41
C THR A 336 12.92 -25.13 31.24
N ARG A 337 12.43 -25.14 29.99
CA ARG A 337 11.02 -24.91 29.61
C ARG A 337 10.51 -23.54 30.05
N ARG A 338 11.36 -22.52 29.97
CA ARG A 338 11.03 -21.17 30.42
C ARG A 338 11.39 -20.13 29.38
N ARG A 339 10.67 -19.01 29.42
CA ARG A 339 11.01 -17.84 28.61
C ARG A 339 12.20 -17.10 29.21
N VAL A 340 13.15 -16.73 28.37
CA VAL A 340 14.42 -16.11 28.75
C VAL A 340 14.71 -14.88 27.91
N SER A 341 15.57 -14.01 28.45
CA SER A 341 16.05 -12.82 27.74
C SER A 341 17.12 -13.18 26.71
N LEU A 342 17.24 -12.38 25.64
CA LEU A 342 18.32 -12.53 24.65
C LEU A 342 19.73 -12.36 25.24
N GLU A 343 19.85 -11.76 26.43
CA GLU A 343 21.12 -11.55 27.12
C GLU A 343 21.91 -12.86 27.34
N VAL A 344 21.24 -14.02 27.40
CA VAL A 344 21.88 -15.33 27.54
C VAL A 344 22.77 -15.72 26.35
N LEU A 345 22.56 -15.09 25.18
CA LEU A 345 23.30 -15.33 23.95
C LEU A 345 24.40 -14.29 23.69
N ARG A 346 24.54 -13.27 24.56
CA ARG A 346 25.50 -12.17 24.34
C ARG A 346 26.93 -12.69 24.28
N LYS A 347 27.66 -12.31 23.23
CA LYS A 347 29.07 -12.68 23.01
C LYS A 347 29.31 -14.20 22.94
N LYS A 348 28.33 -14.96 22.50
CA LYS A 348 28.46 -16.40 22.22
C LYS A 348 28.39 -16.67 20.72
N ASN A 349 28.95 -17.81 20.30
CA ASN A 349 28.68 -18.33 18.97
C ASN A 349 27.22 -18.81 18.93
N VAL A 350 26.46 -18.37 17.94
CA VAL A 350 25.03 -18.69 17.80
C VAL A 350 24.80 -19.37 16.46
N LEU A 351 24.21 -20.55 16.50
CA LEU A 351 23.73 -21.25 15.31
C LEU A 351 22.23 -21.01 15.19
N LEU A 352 21.80 -20.35 14.12
CA LEU A 352 20.39 -20.09 13.82
C LEU A 352 19.86 -21.24 12.94
N LEU A 353 19.03 -22.10 13.51
CA LEU A 353 18.27 -23.09 12.75
C LEU A 353 17.00 -22.43 12.22
N ILE A 354 16.93 -22.22 10.91
CA ILE A 354 15.81 -21.56 10.25
C ILE A 354 15.05 -22.64 9.50
N SER A 355 13.80 -22.88 9.87
CA SER A 355 12.97 -23.89 9.22
C SER A 355 11.49 -23.49 9.22
N GLY A 356 10.72 -24.13 8.36
CA GLY A 356 9.27 -24.20 8.56
C GLY A 356 8.90 -25.07 9.77
N ILE A 357 7.62 -25.06 10.14
CA ILE A 357 7.09 -25.94 11.19
C ILE A 357 7.09 -27.42 10.73
N GLY A 358 7.09 -27.69 9.42
CA GLY A 358 7.13 -29.03 8.84
C GLY A 358 8.52 -29.69 8.77
N ILE A 359 9.49 -29.31 9.61
CA ILE A 359 10.79 -30.00 9.68
C ILE A 359 10.57 -31.46 10.16
N PHE A 360 11.31 -32.41 9.60
CA PHE A 360 11.12 -33.82 9.96
C PHE A 360 11.62 -34.10 11.38
N ARG A 361 10.88 -34.91 12.13
CA ARG A 361 11.27 -35.30 13.50
C ARG A 361 12.61 -36.03 13.54
N ASP A 362 12.92 -36.80 12.50
CA ASP A 362 14.20 -37.50 12.38
C ASP A 362 15.37 -36.50 12.23
N GLU A 363 15.19 -35.44 11.44
CA GLU A 363 16.20 -34.38 11.31
C GLU A 363 16.42 -33.66 12.65
N VAL A 364 15.36 -33.38 13.40
CA VAL A 364 15.46 -32.77 14.73
C VAL A 364 16.16 -33.69 15.73
N SER A 365 15.89 -35.00 15.65
CA SER A 365 16.50 -36.00 16.54
C SER A 365 18.00 -36.17 16.27
N ILE A 366 18.41 -36.15 15.00
CA ILE A 366 19.83 -36.15 14.61
C ILE A 366 20.53 -34.89 15.13
N LEU A 367 19.90 -33.71 14.97
CA LEU A 367 20.45 -32.46 15.47
C LEU A 367 20.54 -32.44 17.00
N ASP A 368 19.57 -33.01 17.72
CA ASP A 368 19.60 -33.18 19.17
C ASP A 368 20.78 -34.04 19.61
N GLN A 369 20.99 -35.20 18.95
CA GLN A 369 22.13 -36.05 19.23
C GLN A 369 23.46 -35.30 19.08
N ILE A 370 23.67 -34.63 17.95
CA ILE A 370 24.91 -33.89 17.68
C ILE A 370 25.09 -32.74 18.69
N TYR A 371 24.02 -32.02 18.99
CA TYR A 371 24.04 -30.93 19.96
C TYR A 371 24.38 -31.43 21.36
N SER A 372 23.76 -32.53 21.80
CA SER A 372 24.00 -33.17 23.09
C SER A 372 25.43 -33.70 23.22
N GLU A 373 25.99 -34.32 22.17
CA GLU A 373 27.39 -34.75 22.12
C GLU A 373 28.37 -33.58 22.24
N SER A 374 28.06 -32.45 21.58
CA SER A 374 28.89 -31.24 21.66
C SER A 374 28.96 -30.65 23.07
N ARG A 375 27.89 -30.80 23.86
CA ARG A 375 27.84 -30.36 25.27
C ARG A 375 28.71 -31.22 26.19
N ILE A 376 28.92 -32.48 25.84
CA ILE A 376 29.78 -33.42 26.60
C ILE A 376 31.25 -33.21 26.24
N GLN A 377 31.55 -32.91 24.97
CA GLN A 377 32.91 -32.68 24.48
C GLN A 377 33.47 -31.29 24.84
N GLY A 378 32.60 -30.31 25.12
CA GLY A 378 33.02 -29.01 25.66
C GLY A 378 33.72 -29.16 27.01
N SER A 379 34.80 -28.41 27.23
CA SER A 379 35.34 -28.21 28.59
C SER A 379 34.20 -27.79 29.52
N ARG A 380 34.19 -28.29 30.76
CA ARG A 380 33.16 -28.07 31.80
C ARG A 380 32.78 -26.61 32.09
N ILE A 381 33.38 -25.63 31.40
CA ILE A 381 33.32 -24.20 31.73
C ILE A 381 32.72 -23.33 30.60
N ASP A 382 32.68 -23.76 29.33
CA ASP A 382 31.96 -23.00 28.28
C ASP A 382 31.52 -23.90 27.10
N ALA A 383 30.26 -23.80 26.71
CA ALA A 383 29.76 -24.45 25.50
C ALA A 383 30.26 -23.73 24.24
N LEU A 384 30.67 -24.49 23.23
CA LEU A 384 31.28 -23.94 22.00
C LEU A 384 30.32 -23.02 21.25
N TYR A 385 29.03 -23.34 21.25
CA TYR A 385 27.97 -22.59 20.62
C TYR A 385 26.60 -22.87 21.26
N ASP A 386 25.66 -21.93 21.09
CA ASP A 386 24.25 -22.10 21.42
C ASP A 386 23.43 -22.18 20.11
N LEU A 387 22.43 -23.07 20.07
CA LEU A 387 21.53 -23.21 18.93
C LEU A 387 20.21 -22.47 19.21
N VAL A 388 19.69 -21.76 18.21
CA VAL A 388 18.44 -21.01 18.31
C VAL A 388 17.56 -21.36 17.10
N TRP A 389 16.37 -21.88 17.36
CA TRP A 389 15.39 -22.18 16.33
C TRP A 389 14.53 -20.97 15.98
N LEU A 390 14.49 -20.63 14.69
CA LEU A 390 13.70 -19.56 14.09
C LEU A 390 12.59 -20.20 13.22
N PRO A 391 11.37 -20.30 13.76
CA PRO A 391 10.23 -20.86 13.03
C PRO A 391 9.70 -19.85 12.00
N ILE A 392 9.87 -20.14 10.71
CA ILE A 392 9.36 -19.31 9.62
C ILE A 392 8.04 -19.90 9.11
N VAL A 393 6.95 -19.20 9.37
CA VAL A 393 5.63 -19.48 8.78
C VAL A 393 5.36 -18.51 7.65
N ASP A 394 4.93 -19.04 6.50
CA ASP A 394 4.56 -18.24 5.34
C ASP A 394 3.38 -17.32 5.70
N PRO A 395 3.47 -16.02 5.43
CA PRO A 395 2.38 -15.06 5.66
C PRO A 395 1.06 -15.41 4.96
N TYR A 396 1.11 -16.15 3.84
CA TYR A 396 -0.08 -16.55 3.08
C TYR A 396 -0.75 -17.80 3.66
N ASP A 397 -0.07 -18.53 4.54
CA ASP A 397 -0.64 -19.71 5.21
C ASP A 397 -1.52 -19.27 6.39
N GLU A 398 -2.73 -19.84 6.48
CA GLU A 398 -3.60 -19.62 7.62
C GLU A 398 -2.98 -20.24 8.89
N TYR A 399 -2.75 -19.41 9.91
CA TYR A 399 -2.25 -19.88 11.20
C TYR A 399 -3.37 -20.58 11.99
N THR A 400 -3.57 -21.86 11.71
CA THR A 400 -4.60 -22.69 12.34
C THR A 400 -4.19 -23.22 13.71
N ASN A 401 -5.17 -23.60 14.54
CA ASN A 401 -4.92 -24.25 15.83
C ASN A 401 -4.10 -25.55 15.69
N ALA A 402 -4.26 -26.28 14.58
CA ALA A 402 -3.48 -27.48 14.29
C ALA A 402 -1.99 -27.15 14.04
N LEU A 403 -1.72 -26.09 13.28
CA LEU A 403 -0.36 -25.60 13.05
C LEU A 403 0.28 -25.10 14.35
N HIS A 404 -0.49 -24.41 15.20
CA HIS A 404 -0.04 -23.99 16.51
C HIS A 404 0.33 -25.18 17.42
N ALA A 405 -0.51 -26.22 17.46
CA ALA A 405 -0.21 -27.44 18.22
C ALA A 405 1.08 -28.13 17.72
N GLN A 406 1.26 -28.25 16.40
CA GLN A 406 2.49 -28.79 15.81
C GLN A 406 3.73 -27.95 16.18
N PHE A 407 3.60 -26.63 16.14
CA PHE A 407 4.66 -25.71 16.56
C PHE A 407 5.03 -25.93 18.02
N GLU A 408 4.05 -26.01 18.92
CA GLU A 408 4.31 -26.26 20.35
C GLU A 408 4.94 -27.63 20.57
N ASP A 409 4.43 -28.71 19.94
CA ASP A 409 5.03 -30.05 20.05
C ASP A 409 6.49 -30.07 19.60
N LEU A 410 6.79 -29.37 18.50
CA LEU A 410 8.14 -29.27 17.96
C LEU A 410 9.05 -28.42 18.86
N LYS A 411 8.59 -27.25 19.31
CA LYS A 411 9.28 -26.38 20.28
C LYS A 411 9.61 -27.15 21.56
N HIS A 412 8.67 -27.97 22.04
CA HIS A 412 8.88 -28.80 23.22
C HIS A 412 9.76 -30.02 22.94
N SER A 413 9.93 -30.48 21.70
CA SER A 413 10.87 -31.57 21.42
C SER A 413 12.33 -31.13 21.42
N MET A 414 12.61 -29.84 21.23
CA MET A 414 13.97 -29.31 21.08
C MET A 414 14.63 -28.95 22.42
N PRO A 415 15.92 -29.30 22.65
CA PRO A 415 16.64 -29.00 23.90
C PRO A 415 17.29 -27.60 23.93
N TRP A 416 17.34 -26.92 22.78
CA TRP A 416 17.99 -25.63 22.58
C TRP A 416 17.01 -24.47 22.64
N TYR A 417 17.46 -23.24 22.36
CA TYR A 417 16.59 -22.06 22.39
C TYR A 417 15.67 -22.00 21.17
N SER A 418 14.45 -21.49 21.33
CA SER A 418 13.51 -21.21 20.25
C SER A 418 12.98 -19.80 20.38
N VAL A 419 12.56 -19.19 19.29
CA VAL A 419 11.64 -18.04 19.37
C VAL A 419 10.34 -18.49 20.01
N ASP A 420 9.78 -17.67 20.90
CA ASP A 420 8.56 -18.03 21.66
C ASP A 420 7.36 -18.27 20.74
N HIS A 421 7.19 -17.41 19.72
CA HIS A 421 6.12 -17.51 18.74
C HIS A 421 6.57 -17.04 17.34
N PRO A 422 6.11 -17.68 16.24
CA PRO A 422 6.50 -17.29 14.86
C PRO A 422 6.09 -15.87 14.43
N SER A 423 5.15 -15.25 15.14
CA SER A 423 4.73 -13.86 14.90
C SER A 423 5.76 -12.83 15.36
N ASN A 424 6.70 -13.23 16.23
CA ASN A 424 7.78 -12.36 16.69
C ASN A 424 8.83 -12.12 15.60
N ILE A 425 8.73 -12.79 14.45
CA ILE A 425 9.60 -12.54 13.31
C ILE A 425 8.81 -11.71 12.29
N ASP A 426 9.22 -10.46 12.11
CA ASP A 426 8.56 -9.55 11.18
C ASP A 426 8.56 -10.08 9.74
N HIS A 427 7.47 -9.83 9.02
CA HIS A 427 7.33 -10.23 7.61
C HIS A 427 8.51 -9.80 6.75
N ALA A 428 8.96 -8.55 6.89
CA ALA A 428 10.08 -8.02 6.12
C ALA A 428 11.41 -8.72 6.46
N ILE A 429 11.58 -9.19 7.69
CA ILE A 429 12.73 -10.00 8.11
C ILE A 429 12.64 -11.40 7.52
N LYS A 430 11.48 -12.06 7.55
CA LYS A 430 11.26 -13.36 6.88
C LYS A 430 11.66 -13.33 5.40
N LYS A 431 11.24 -12.28 4.68
CA LYS A 431 11.62 -12.06 3.27
C LYS A 431 13.13 -11.86 3.10
N SER A 432 13.74 -11.04 3.97
CA SER A 432 15.19 -10.77 3.94
C SER A 432 16.04 -12.02 4.26
N ILE A 433 15.56 -12.89 5.16
CA ILE A 433 16.12 -14.21 5.44
C ILE A 433 16.11 -15.08 4.18
N GLY A 434 14.98 -15.12 3.48
CA GLY A 434 14.85 -15.83 2.20
C GLY A 434 15.80 -15.30 1.13
N ASP A 435 16.00 -13.99 1.05
CA ASP A 435 16.90 -13.35 0.08
C ASP A 435 18.39 -13.63 0.39
N ARG A 436 18.83 -13.44 1.64
CA ARG A 436 20.26 -13.55 2.05
C ARG A 436 20.73 -14.99 2.23
N TRP A 437 19.93 -15.84 2.86
CA TRP A 437 20.30 -17.21 3.23
C TRP A 437 19.65 -18.27 2.33
N HIS A 438 18.96 -17.84 1.27
CA HIS A 438 18.31 -18.71 0.28
C HIS A 438 17.32 -19.70 0.90
N PHE A 439 16.72 -19.35 2.05
CA PHE A 439 15.64 -20.13 2.65
C PHE A 439 14.40 -20.12 1.75
N ARG A 440 13.83 -21.31 1.50
CA ARG A 440 12.63 -21.51 0.68
C ARG A 440 11.65 -22.49 1.32
N SER A 441 12.17 -23.58 1.88
CA SER A 441 11.37 -24.60 2.59
C SER A 441 12.28 -25.53 3.40
N LYS A 442 13.42 -25.91 2.82
CA LYS A 442 14.43 -26.72 3.50
C LYS A 442 15.07 -25.95 4.66
N PRO A 443 15.36 -26.63 5.78
CA PRO A 443 16.04 -26.00 6.90
C PRO A 443 17.42 -25.47 6.48
N VAL A 444 17.80 -24.34 7.07
CA VAL A 444 19.10 -23.69 6.89
C VAL A 444 19.71 -23.45 8.25
N LEU A 445 21.01 -23.71 8.40
CA LEU A 445 21.73 -23.50 9.65
C LEU A 445 22.75 -22.38 9.48
N VAL A 446 22.43 -21.17 9.94
CA VAL A 446 23.32 -20.01 9.81
C VAL A 446 24.22 -19.91 11.02
N VAL A 447 25.49 -19.58 10.83
CA VAL A 447 26.49 -19.52 11.92
C VAL A 447 26.91 -18.08 12.16
N LEU A 448 26.72 -17.60 13.39
CA LEU A 448 27.11 -16.27 13.84
C LEU A 448 28.21 -16.36 14.91
N ASP A 449 29.23 -15.52 14.79
CA ASP A 449 30.28 -15.36 15.82
C ASP A 449 29.80 -14.50 17.01
N PRO A 450 30.60 -14.34 18.08
CA PRO A 450 30.26 -13.51 19.25
C PRO A 450 29.96 -12.04 18.94
N GLN A 451 30.48 -11.52 17.82
CA GLN A 451 30.26 -10.17 17.30
C GLN A 451 29.08 -10.12 16.32
N GLY A 452 28.47 -11.25 16.00
CA GLY A 452 27.35 -11.40 15.08
C GLY A 452 27.75 -11.45 13.59
N ARG A 453 29.03 -11.63 13.27
CA ARG A 453 29.44 -11.82 11.87
C ARG A 453 28.99 -13.19 11.38
N GLU A 454 28.51 -13.21 10.14
CA GLU A 454 28.10 -14.43 9.44
C GLU A 454 29.36 -15.24 9.04
N LEU A 455 29.58 -16.38 9.71
CA LEU A 455 30.69 -17.30 9.40
C LEU A 455 30.33 -18.30 8.30
N SER A 456 29.06 -18.70 8.24
CA SER A 456 28.50 -19.53 7.18
C SER A 456 27.01 -19.25 7.01
N ARG A 457 26.57 -19.19 5.75
CA ARG A 457 25.16 -19.00 5.35
C ARG A 457 24.33 -20.25 5.51
N ASN A 458 24.97 -21.42 5.41
CA ASN A 458 24.33 -22.69 5.65
C ASN A 458 25.41 -23.72 6.03
N ALA A 459 25.47 -24.09 7.29
CA ALA A 459 26.37 -25.10 7.84
C ALA A 459 25.65 -26.42 8.11
N LEU A 460 24.41 -26.61 7.62
CA LEU A 460 23.60 -27.78 7.95
C LEU A 460 24.26 -29.07 7.46
N HIS A 461 24.85 -29.05 6.26
CA HIS A 461 25.62 -30.20 5.74
C HIS A 461 26.88 -30.46 6.56
N MET A 462 27.59 -29.41 6.98
CA MET A 462 28.76 -29.58 7.84
C MET A 462 28.38 -30.21 9.17
N MET A 463 27.26 -29.79 9.74
CA MET A 463 26.71 -30.35 10.96
C MET A 463 26.36 -31.82 10.79
N TRP A 464 25.71 -32.19 9.69
CA TRP A 464 25.33 -33.59 9.43
C TRP A 464 26.52 -34.52 9.19
N ILE A 465 27.57 -34.06 8.50
CA ILE A 465 28.71 -34.92 8.13
C ILE A 465 29.71 -35.04 9.28
N TRP A 466 30.07 -33.92 9.91
CA TRP A 466 31.19 -33.88 10.88
C TRP A 466 30.77 -33.53 12.30
N GLY A 467 29.49 -33.24 12.54
CA GLY A 467 28.95 -32.93 13.88
C GLY A 467 29.69 -31.78 14.57
N SER A 468 30.08 -32.00 15.83
CA SER A 468 30.81 -31.02 16.65
C SER A 468 32.22 -30.69 16.10
N THR A 469 32.85 -31.61 15.36
CA THR A 469 34.22 -31.41 14.85
C THR A 469 34.31 -30.37 13.74
N ALA A 470 33.16 -30.03 13.14
CA ALA A 470 33.03 -28.97 12.14
C ALA A 470 33.13 -27.56 12.72
N PHE A 471 33.05 -27.37 14.04
CA PHE A 471 33.26 -26.06 14.67
C PHE A 471 34.62 -25.45 14.25
N PRO A 472 34.70 -24.15 13.90
CA PRO A 472 33.69 -23.09 14.00
C PRO A 472 32.74 -22.94 12.79
N PHE A 473 32.57 -24.00 11.98
CA PHE A 473 31.66 -24.04 10.83
C PHE A 473 31.93 -22.96 9.76
N THR A 474 33.18 -22.53 9.64
CA THR A 474 33.65 -21.61 8.60
C THR A 474 33.95 -22.35 7.30
N ILE A 475 33.86 -21.67 6.16
CA ILE A 475 34.24 -22.22 4.85
C ILE A 475 35.66 -22.80 4.85
N ALA A 476 36.64 -22.09 5.43
CA ALA A 476 38.02 -22.58 5.53
C ALA A 476 38.16 -23.87 6.36
N ARG A 477 37.28 -24.05 7.36
CA ARG A 477 37.22 -25.27 8.17
C ARG A 477 36.60 -26.42 7.39
N GLU A 478 35.55 -26.14 6.61
CA GLU A 478 34.96 -27.11 5.69
C GLU A 478 35.98 -27.62 4.68
N GLU A 479 36.72 -26.71 4.03
CA GLU A 479 37.78 -27.08 3.09
C GLU A 479 38.88 -27.92 3.74
N ALA A 480 39.24 -27.62 5.00
CA ALA A 480 40.21 -28.42 5.74
C ALA A 480 39.69 -29.83 6.02
N LEU A 481 38.44 -29.97 6.46
CA LEU A 481 37.83 -31.28 6.72
C LEU A 481 37.77 -32.12 5.45
N TRP A 482 37.40 -31.53 4.31
CA TRP A 482 37.44 -32.22 3.02
C TRP A 482 38.84 -32.63 2.56
N ARG A 483 39.88 -31.85 2.91
CA ARG A 483 41.28 -32.20 2.58
C ARG A 483 41.81 -33.34 3.44
N ASP A 484 41.41 -33.39 4.70
CA ASP A 484 41.84 -34.42 5.65
C ASP A 484 41.06 -35.74 5.45
N GLU A 485 39.90 -35.66 4.78
CA GLU A 485 39.04 -36.80 4.53
C GLU A 485 39.56 -37.69 3.40
N THR A 486 39.53 -39.01 3.63
CA THR A 486 40.06 -40.02 2.69
C THR A 486 38.94 -40.87 2.12
N TRP A 487 37.85 -40.27 1.63
CA TRP A 487 36.70 -40.94 0.97
C TRP A 487 36.39 -42.34 1.52
N ARG A 488 36.37 -42.50 2.85
CA ARG A 488 36.13 -43.81 3.45
C ARG A 488 34.65 -44.15 3.29
N LEU A 489 34.34 -45.41 3.00
CA LEU A 489 32.97 -45.93 2.97
C LEU A 489 32.19 -45.58 4.25
N GLU A 490 32.90 -45.40 5.36
CA GLU A 490 32.37 -44.90 6.64
C GLU A 490 31.58 -43.59 6.50
N LEU A 491 31.98 -42.66 5.61
CA LEU A 491 31.30 -41.38 5.39
C LEU A 491 30.02 -41.51 4.55
N LEU A 492 29.90 -42.60 3.77
CA LEU A 492 28.69 -42.94 3.00
C LEU A 492 27.72 -43.82 3.81
N VAL A 493 28.23 -44.54 4.81
CA VAL A 493 27.51 -45.60 5.52
C VAL A 493 27.14 -45.22 6.95
N SER A 494 27.75 -44.19 7.54
CA SER A 494 27.56 -43.79 8.95
C SER A 494 26.12 -43.52 9.38
N GLY A 495 25.19 -43.29 8.44
CA GLY A 495 23.77 -43.10 8.72
C GLY A 495 22.84 -44.24 8.29
N MET A 496 23.31 -45.30 7.63
CA MET A 496 22.42 -46.26 6.96
C MET A 496 22.21 -47.58 7.71
N ASP A 497 23.21 -48.11 8.42
CA ASP A 497 23.06 -49.26 9.33
C ASP A 497 24.40 -49.54 10.05
N PRO A 498 24.46 -49.68 11.39
CA PRO A 498 25.67 -50.11 12.09
C PRO A 498 26.20 -51.48 11.63
N THR A 499 25.35 -52.36 11.10
CA THR A 499 25.79 -53.67 10.57
C THR A 499 26.65 -53.57 9.31
N ILE A 500 26.52 -52.50 8.51
CA ILE A 500 27.36 -52.33 7.30
C ILE A 500 28.78 -51.88 7.70
N LEU A 501 28.92 -51.09 8.77
CA LEU A 501 30.24 -50.73 9.34
C LEU A 501 30.96 -51.96 9.91
N ASP A 502 30.22 -52.85 10.57
CA ASP A 502 30.74 -54.14 11.04
C ASP A 502 31.20 -55.03 9.88
N TRP A 503 30.50 -55.02 8.75
CA TRP A 503 30.91 -55.79 7.55
C TRP A 503 32.16 -55.22 6.88
N VAL A 504 32.32 -53.90 6.84
CA VAL A 504 33.51 -53.26 6.28
C VAL A 504 34.74 -53.55 7.15
N SER A 505 34.61 -53.44 8.47
CA SER A 505 35.70 -53.73 9.40
C SER A 505 36.07 -55.23 9.45
N SER A 506 35.08 -56.12 9.36
CA SER A 506 35.30 -57.57 9.30
C SER A 506 36.05 -57.99 8.02
N ASN A 507 35.68 -57.44 6.86
CA ASN A 507 36.31 -57.80 5.59
C ASN A 507 37.76 -57.29 5.45
N PHE A 508 38.12 -56.16 6.06
CA PHE A 508 39.52 -55.71 6.14
C PHE A 508 40.38 -56.63 7.02
N ASN A 509 39.82 -57.20 8.09
CA ASN A 509 40.52 -58.17 8.95
C ASN A 509 40.69 -59.56 8.31
N PHE A 510 39.80 -59.94 7.38
CA PHE A 510 39.93 -61.20 6.63
C PHE A 510 41.04 -61.17 5.57
N GLN A 511 41.38 -60.00 5.01
CA GLN A 511 42.50 -59.88 4.06
C GLN A 511 43.89 -59.92 4.73
N SER A 512 44.01 -59.50 6.00
CA SER A 512 45.28 -59.65 6.76
C SER A 512 45.62 -61.09 7.14
N SER A 513 44.67 -62.03 7.06
CA SER A 513 44.88 -63.43 7.46
C SER A 513 45.15 -64.37 6.28
N TYR A 514 44.99 -63.91 5.03
CA TYR A 514 45.28 -64.71 3.84
C TYR A 514 46.70 -64.52 3.27
N ASP A 515 47.44 -63.51 3.72
CA ASP A 515 48.86 -63.27 3.33
C ASP A 515 49.88 -63.95 4.28
N ARG A 516 49.43 -64.86 5.14
CA ARG A 516 50.30 -65.69 5.98
C ARG A 516 49.91 -67.17 5.93
N TYR A 517 49.94 -67.78 4.75
CA TYR A 517 50.20 -69.21 4.59
C TYR A 517 50.82 -69.52 3.23
#